data_AF-A0A7W6DT39-F1
#
_entry.id   AF-A0A7W6DT39-F1
#
_cell.length_a   1.000
_cell.length_b   1.000
_cell.length_c   1.000
_cell.angle_alpha   90.00
_cell.angle_beta   90.00
_cell.angle_gamma   90.00
#
_symmetry.space_group_name_H-M   'P 1'
#
loop_
_entity.id
_entity.type
_entity.pdbx_description
1 polymer ?
#
loop_
_entity_poly.entity_id
_entity_poly.type
_entity_poly.pdbx_seq_one_letter_code
_entity_poly.pdbx_strand_id
1 'polypeptide(L)'
;MARTSGTQTPFQTLGVTAADDQATIRAAYKRLVRANHPDRCPADAAHLNAKLAELNAAYDKLRHHTPFRRAGRKAERKQPDFSAENDARQAAAAQAQAFREQQASVKAAAEAKARADRARHAEDARKAAAERAARAEQARQNAARSAKPFTQAERKALATASRAFASARAALDTPQPPAFKRAA
;
A
#
# COMPACT_ATOMS: atom_id res chain seq x y z
N MET A 1 44.44 -36.78 -7.73
CA MET A 1 44.17 -36.51 -6.29
C MET A 1 42.76 -35.93 -6.17
N ALA A 2 41.73 -36.78 -6.16
CA ALA A 2 40.32 -36.40 -6.10
C ALA A 2 39.86 -36.32 -4.63
N ARG A 3 39.46 -35.13 -4.17
CA ARG A 3 38.97 -34.92 -2.80
C ARG A 3 37.51 -35.35 -2.72
N THR A 4 37.22 -36.37 -1.92
CA THR A 4 35.89 -36.89 -1.62
C THR A 4 35.09 -35.86 -0.80
N SER A 5 34.27 -35.06 -1.47
CA SER A 5 33.29 -34.13 -0.88
C SER A 5 31.97 -34.85 -0.53
N GLY A 6 32.06 -35.97 0.20
CA GLY A 6 30.92 -36.75 0.66
C GLY A 6 31.13 -37.15 2.11
N THR A 7 30.26 -36.67 2.99
CA THR A 7 30.19 -37.01 4.43
C THR A 7 31.11 -36.21 5.37
N GLN A 8 31.25 -34.88 5.21
CA GLN A 8 31.62 -34.08 6.38
C GLN A 8 30.43 -34.04 7.34
N THR A 9 30.61 -34.56 8.54
CA THR A 9 29.57 -34.50 9.57
C THR A 9 29.39 -33.03 10.02
N PRO A 10 28.19 -32.60 10.44
CA PRO A 10 27.96 -31.22 10.91
C PRO A 10 28.95 -30.76 11.99
N PHE A 11 29.43 -31.72 12.79
CA PHE A 11 30.47 -31.56 13.81
C PHE A 11 31.83 -31.15 13.21
N GLN A 12 32.24 -31.79 12.10
CA GLN A 12 33.48 -31.45 11.40
C GLN A 12 33.40 -30.07 10.75
N THR A 13 32.26 -29.70 10.17
CA THR A 13 32.06 -28.38 9.54
C THR A 13 32.18 -27.22 10.55
N LEU A 14 31.71 -27.43 11.78
CA LEU A 14 31.84 -26.44 12.86
C LEU A 14 33.14 -26.58 13.67
N GLY A 15 33.93 -27.65 13.45
CA GLY A 15 35.15 -27.95 14.22
C GLY A 15 34.88 -28.27 15.69
N VAL A 16 33.74 -28.90 15.98
CA VAL A 16 33.29 -29.26 17.33
C VAL A 16 33.09 -30.76 17.45
N THR A 17 33.16 -31.30 18.66
CA THR A 17 32.94 -32.71 18.93
C THR A 17 31.50 -32.98 19.36
N ALA A 18 31.02 -34.21 19.20
CA ALA A 18 29.70 -34.62 19.71
C ALA A 18 29.60 -34.64 21.25
N ALA A 19 30.71 -34.42 21.96
CA ALA A 19 30.75 -34.27 23.41
C ALA A 19 30.62 -32.81 23.87
N ASP A 20 30.72 -31.84 22.96
CA ASP A 20 30.69 -30.41 23.29
C ASP A 20 29.29 -29.92 23.65
N ASP A 21 29.20 -29.02 24.62
CA ASP A 21 27.94 -28.38 25.00
C ASP A 21 27.44 -27.42 23.91
N GLN A 22 26.13 -27.17 23.89
CA GLN A 22 25.53 -26.24 22.94
C GLN A 22 26.13 -24.83 23.01
N ALA A 23 26.59 -24.40 24.19
CA ALA A 23 27.29 -23.14 24.35
C ALA A 23 28.58 -23.09 23.51
N THR A 24 29.35 -24.17 23.50
CA THR A 24 30.58 -24.33 22.72
C THR A 24 30.28 -24.38 21.22
N ILE A 25 29.25 -25.14 20.82
CA ILE A 25 28.78 -25.20 19.42
C ILE A 25 28.38 -23.81 18.92
N ARG A 26 27.63 -23.05 19.72
CA ARG A 26 27.21 -21.68 19.39
C ARG A 26 28.38 -20.70 19.32
N ALA A 27 29.37 -20.83 20.21
CA ALA A 27 30.57 -20.00 20.20
C ALA A 27 31.44 -20.26 18.96
N ALA A 28 31.64 -21.52 18.60
CA ALA A 28 32.36 -21.93 17.40
C ALA A 28 31.67 -21.40 16.13
N TYR A 29 30.34 -21.57 16.04
CA TYR A 29 29.54 -21.03 14.95
C TYR A 29 29.67 -19.49 14.83
N LYS A 30 29.51 -18.74 15.92
CA LYS A 30 29.67 -17.27 15.91
C LYS A 30 31.07 -16.85 15.44
N ARG A 31 32.12 -17.59 15.81
CA ARG A 31 33.49 -17.32 15.37
C ARG A 31 33.65 -17.55 13.86
N LEU A 32 33.10 -18.65 13.34
CA LEU A 32 33.17 -19.00 11.93
C LEU A 32 32.35 -18.05 11.05
N VAL A 33 31.17 -17.62 11.51
CA VAL A 33 30.35 -16.61 10.80
C VAL A 33 31.06 -15.26 10.74
N ARG A 34 31.69 -14.81 11.83
CA ARG A 34 32.48 -13.56 11.81
C ARG A 34 33.74 -13.66 10.94
N ALA A 35 34.29 -14.87 10.79
CA ALA A 35 35.43 -15.11 9.90
C ALA A 35 35.02 -15.13 8.41
N ASN A 36 33.84 -15.66 8.09
CA ASN A 36 33.35 -15.84 6.71
C ASN A 36 32.26 -14.82 6.31
N HIS A 37 32.16 -13.68 7.00
CA HIS A 37 31.16 -12.65 6.66
C HIS A 37 31.54 -11.97 5.32
N PRO A 38 30.61 -11.82 4.36
CA PRO A 38 30.91 -11.29 3.02
C PRO A 38 31.42 -9.84 3.03
N ASP A 39 31.15 -9.10 4.10
CA ASP A 39 31.60 -7.71 4.32
C ASP A 39 33.12 -7.60 4.60
N ARG A 40 33.80 -8.72 4.87
CA ARG A 40 35.23 -8.73 5.19
C ARG A 40 36.12 -8.76 3.95
N CYS A 41 35.65 -9.39 2.86
CA CYS A 41 36.35 -9.49 1.58
C CYS A 41 35.33 -9.49 0.42
N PRO A 42 34.99 -8.32 -0.17
CA PRO A 42 34.01 -8.24 -1.25
C PRO A 42 34.46 -8.94 -2.55
N ALA A 43 35.77 -9.17 -2.74
CA ALA A 43 36.32 -9.90 -3.88
C ALA A 43 35.98 -11.41 -3.88
N ASP A 44 35.72 -11.99 -2.70
CA ASP A 44 35.43 -13.42 -2.51
C ASP A 44 34.02 -13.67 -1.95
N ALA A 45 33.13 -12.67 -2.04
CA ALA A 45 31.81 -12.70 -1.42
C ALA A 45 30.97 -13.92 -1.82
N ALA A 46 31.10 -14.39 -3.06
CA ALA A 46 30.40 -15.58 -3.55
C ALA A 46 30.84 -16.86 -2.82
N HIS A 47 32.14 -17.04 -2.61
CA HIS A 47 32.69 -18.21 -1.91
C HIS A 47 32.43 -18.14 -0.39
N LEU A 48 32.47 -16.93 0.18
CA LEU A 48 32.12 -16.69 1.59
C LEU A 48 30.64 -16.96 1.87
N ASN A 49 29.74 -16.56 0.96
CA ASN A 49 28.31 -16.86 1.06
C ASN A 49 28.03 -18.37 0.98
N ALA A 50 28.71 -19.10 0.09
CA ALA A 50 28.58 -20.56 0.01
C ALA A 50 29.02 -21.24 1.32
N LYS A 51 30.17 -20.85 1.88
CA LYS A 51 30.64 -21.35 3.17
C LYS A 51 29.70 -20.98 4.33
N LEU A 52 29.15 -19.77 4.32
CA LEU A 52 28.22 -19.33 5.35
C LEU A 52 26.90 -20.12 5.30
N ALA A 53 26.41 -20.46 4.10
CA ALA A 53 25.26 -21.34 3.93
C ALA A 53 25.54 -22.76 4.47
N GLU A 54 26.73 -23.32 4.22
CA GLU A 54 27.15 -24.61 4.79
C GLU A 54 27.23 -24.58 6.32
N LEU A 55 27.78 -23.51 6.90
CA LEU A 55 27.85 -23.31 8.35
C LEU A 55 26.45 -23.22 8.98
N ASN A 56 25.51 -22.52 8.33
CA ASN A 56 24.13 -22.41 8.79
C ASN A 56 23.43 -23.78 8.76
N ALA A 57 23.59 -24.53 7.66
CA ALA A 57 23.01 -25.87 7.52
C ALA A 57 23.55 -26.87 8.55
N ALA A 58 24.85 -26.77 8.90
CA ALA A 58 25.45 -27.57 9.95
C ALA A 58 24.92 -27.18 11.34
N TYR A 59 24.80 -25.88 11.62
CA TYR A 59 24.27 -25.38 12.89
C TYR A 59 22.81 -25.78 13.10
N ASP A 60 21.97 -25.72 12.07
CA ASP A 60 20.56 -26.12 12.16
C ASP A 60 20.38 -27.60 12.51
N LYS A 61 21.25 -28.47 12.00
CA LYS A 61 21.26 -29.90 12.36
C LYS A 61 21.71 -30.15 13.81
N LEU A 62 22.53 -29.24 14.37
CA LEU A 62 23.12 -29.37 15.69
C LEU A 62 22.44 -28.53 16.78
N ARG A 63 21.53 -27.61 16.45
CA ARG A 63 20.88 -26.72 17.42
C ARG A 63 20.06 -27.46 18.47
N HIS A 64 19.56 -28.64 18.12
CA HIS A 64 18.79 -29.54 18.99
C HIS A 64 19.62 -30.69 19.55
N HIS A 65 20.93 -30.72 19.25
CA HIS A 65 21.82 -31.75 19.78
C HIS A 65 22.00 -31.55 21.28
N THR A 66 21.54 -32.53 22.05
CA THR A 66 21.85 -32.66 23.47
C THR A 66 23.11 -33.51 23.61
N PRO A 67 24.19 -32.99 24.21
CA PRO A 67 25.38 -33.80 24.41
C PRO A 67 25.02 -35.00 25.30
N PHE A 68 25.46 -36.20 24.90
CA PHE A 68 25.38 -37.37 25.75
C PHE A 68 26.25 -37.14 26.99
N ARG A 69 25.67 -36.58 28.06
CA ARG A 69 26.38 -36.33 29.31
C ARG A 69 26.71 -37.69 29.93
N ARG A 70 27.98 -38.08 29.89
CA ARG A 70 28.55 -38.96 30.92
C ARG A 70 28.29 -38.26 32.26
N ALA A 71 27.48 -38.91 33.10
CA ALA A 71 27.04 -38.41 34.40
C ALA A 71 28.22 -37.82 35.19
N GLY A 72 28.10 -36.56 35.64
CA GLY A 72 29.16 -35.99 36.47
C GLY A 72 29.18 -34.50 36.77
N ARG A 73 28.34 -33.64 36.17
CA ARG A 73 28.23 -32.24 36.63
C ARG A 73 26.79 -31.74 36.70
N LYS A 74 26.33 -31.52 37.93
CA LYS A 74 25.11 -30.79 38.27
C LYS A 74 25.18 -29.40 37.63
N ALA A 75 24.45 -29.21 36.53
CA ALA A 75 24.17 -27.90 35.99
C ALA A 75 22.69 -27.64 36.30
N GLU A 76 22.44 -27.03 37.45
CA GLU A 76 21.15 -26.52 37.88
C GLU A 76 20.83 -25.28 37.04
N ARG A 77 20.55 -25.50 35.75
CA ARG A 77 19.97 -24.48 34.88
C ARG A 77 18.47 -24.51 35.14
N LYS A 78 17.97 -23.54 35.92
CA LYS A 78 16.54 -23.20 36.00
C LYS A 78 16.00 -23.18 34.57
N GLN A 79 15.19 -24.16 34.20
CA GLN A 79 14.47 -24.10 32.93
C GLN A 79 13.53 -22.90 33.01
N PRO A 80 13.49 -22.02 32.00
CA PRO A 80 12.50 -20.95 31.97
C PRO A 80 11.12 -21.62 31.91
N ASP A 81 10.23 -21.22 32.81
CA ASP A 81 8.85 -21.67 32.80
C ASP A 81 8.17 -21.10 31.55
N PHE A 82 8.08 -21.93 30.51
CA PHE A 82 7.46 -21.59 29.23
C PHE A 82 5.99 -21.16 29.38
N SER A 83 5.34 -21.54 30.48
CA SER A 83 3.95 -21.15 30.81
C SER A 83 3.90 -19.67 31.15
N ALA A 84 4.75 -19.22 32.08
CA ALA A 84 4.83 -17.82 32.49
C ALA A 84 5.20 -16.88 31.33
N GLU A 85 6.04 -17.34 30.40
CA GLU A 85 6.41 -16.55 29.23
C GLU A 85 5.29 -16.46 28.19
N ASN A 86 4.46 -17.51 28.05
CA ASN A 86 3.26 -17.47 27.23
C ASN A 86 2.18 -16.55 27.84
N ASP A 87 1.99 -16.60 29.16
CA ASP A 87 1.04 -15.73 29.87
C ASP A 87 1.44 -14.25 29.73
N ALA A 88 2.75 -13.94 29.86
CA ALA A 88 3.27 -12.60 29.65
C ALA A 88 3.05 -12.10 28.21
N ARG A 89 3.22 -12.97 27.20
CA ARG A 89 2.95 -12.64 25.78
C ARG A 89 1.47 -12.40 25.53
N GLN A 90 0.59 -13.19 26.14
CA GLN A 90 -0.86 -13.00 26.03
C GLN A 90 -1.31 -11.69 26.71
N ALA A 91 -0.78 -11.39 27.89
CA ALA A 91 -1.05 -10.12 28.57
C ALA A 91 -0.56 -8.91 27.76
N ALA A 92 0.63 -8.99 27.16
CA ALA A 92 1.14 -7.94 26.28
C ALA A 92 0.30 -7.79 25.00
N ALA A 93 -0.18 -8.89 24.41
CA ALA A 93 -1.08 -8.87 23.26
C ALA A 93 -2.44 -8.25 23.60
N ALA A 94 -3.00 -8.56 24.77
CA ALA A 94 -4.25 -7.96 25.26
C ALA A 94 -4.10 -6.44 25.48
N GLN A 95 -2.99 -6.00 26.08
CA GLN A 95 -2.69 -4.57 26.23
C GLN A 95 -2.54 -3.86 24.88
N ALA A 96 -1.87 -4.49 23.92
CA ALA A 96 -1.73 -3.96 22.56
C ALA A 96 -3.07 -3.89 21.81
N GLN A 97 -3.95 -4.87 22.01
CA GLN A 97 -5.32 -4.86 21.47
C GLN A 97 -6.14 -3.73 22.09
N ALA A 98 -6.15 -3.60 23.42
CA ALA A 98 -6.86 -2.53 24.10
C ALA A 98 -6.41 -1.13 23.64
N PHE A 99 -5.09 -0.93 23.46
CA PHE A 99 -4.58 0.33 22.94
C PHE A 99 -5.00 0.59 21.49
N ARG A 100 -4.99 -0.44 20.63
CA ARG A 100 -5.50 -0.32 19.25
C ARG A 100 -6.99 0.01 19.21
N GLU A 101 -7.79 -0.58 20.08
CA GLU A 101 -9.23 -0.28 20.20
C GLU A 101 -9.47 1.15 20.70
N GLN A 102 -8.69 1.61 21.67
CA GLN A 102 -8.72 3.02 22.11
C GLN A 102 -8.35 3.96 20.95
N GLN A 103 -7.29 3.68 20.20
CA GLN A 103 -6.93 4.47 19.03
C GLN A 103 -8.00 4.42 17.92
N ALA A 104 -8.59 3.25 17.68
CA ALA A 104 -9.64 3.07 16.68
C ALA A 104 -10.91 3.85 17.07
N SER A 105 -11.30 3.85 18.34
CA SER A 105 -12.47 4.60 18.81
C SER A 105 -12.24 6.11 18.71
N VAL A 106 -11.04 6.60 19.05
CA VAL A 106 -10.68 8.02 18.86
C VAL A 106 -10.70 8.40 17.39
N LYS A 107 -10.14 7.57 16.50
CA LYS A 107 -10.16 7.82 15.05
C LYS A 107 -11.59 7.80 14.49
N ALA A 108 -12.41 6.83 14.90
CA ALA A 108 -13.80 6.74 14.49
C ALA A 108 -14.61 7.96 14.95
N ALA A 109 -14.38 8.45 16.18
CA ALA A 109 -15.01 9.67 16.68
C ALA A 109 -14.57 10.92 15.87
N ALA A 110 -13.29 11.02 15.53
CA ALA A 110 -12.77 12.10 14.68
C ALA A 110 -13.39 12.07 13.27
N GLU A 111 -13.51 10.88 12.67
CA GLU A 111 -14.15 10.70 11.36
C GLU A 111 -15.64 11.02 11.41
N ALA A 112 -16.35 10.63 12.47
CA ALA A 112 -17.76 10.96 12.67
C ALA A 112 -17.96 12.48 12.76
N LYS A 113 -17.10 13.18 13.51
CA LYS A 113 -17.11 14.64 13.58
C LYS A 113 -16.85 15.28 12.22
N ALA A 114 -15.83 14.83 11.49
CA ALA A 114 -15.53 15.33 10.15
C ALA A 114 -16.68 15.11 9.15
N ARG A 115 -17.40 13.98 9.25
CA ARG A 115 -18.60 13.73 8.45
C ARG A 115 -19.73 14.71 8.79
N ALA A 116 -19.96 14.99 10.07
CA ALA A 116 -20.96 15.97 10.51
C ALA A 116 -20.63 17.39 10.01
N ASP A 117 -19.37 17.80 10.11
CA ASP A 117 -18.93 19.12 9.63
C ASP A 117 -19.08 19.25 8.10
N ARG A 118 -18.72 18.20 7.34
CA ARG A 118 -18.95 18.15 5.89
C ARG A 118 -20.43 18.23 5.53
N ALA A 119 -21.30 17.56 6.29
CA ALA A 119 -22.74 17.62 6.08
C ALA A 119 -23.29 19.05 6.29
N ARG A 120 -22.86 19.74 7.36
CA ARG A 120 -23.22 21.14 7.61
C ARG A 120 -22.77 22.05 6.47
N HIS A 121 -21.51 21.94 6.05
CA HIS A 121 -21.01 22.72 4.92
C HIS A 121 -21.75 22.43 3.61
N ALA A 122 -22.17 21.17 3.38
CA ALA A 122 -22.96 20.82 2.22
C ALA A 122 -24.38 21.44 2.27
N GLU A 123 -25.01 21.50 3.44
CA GLU A 123 -26.29 22.19 3.61
C GLU A 123 -26.16 23.70 3.40
N ASP A 124 -25.14 24.32 3.98
CA ASP A 124 -24.88 25.75 3.78
C ASP A 124 -24.61 26.08 2.30
N ALA A 125 -23.85 25.23 1.61
CA ALA A 125 -23.61 25.36 0.17
C ALA A 125 -24.90 25.21 -0.64
N ARG A 126 -25.81 24.29 -0.27
CA ARG A 126 -27.11 24.13 -0.92
C ARG A 126 -28.00 25.36 -0.71
N LYS A 127 -28.04 25.91 0.51
CA LYS A 127 -28.78 27.14 0.82
C LYS A 127 -28.23 28.32 0.00
N ALA A 128 -26.92 28.51 -0.01
CA ALA A 128 -26.28 29.56 -0.80
C ALA A 128 -26.53 29.40 -2.31
N ALA A 129 -26.54 28.17 -2.83
CA ALA A 129 -26.87 27.90 -4.23
C ALA A 129 -28.34 28.22 -4.54
N ALA A 130 -29.27 27.86 -3.65
CA ALA A 130 -30.69 28.18 -3.78
C ALA A 130 -30.92 29.70 -3.76
N GLU A 131 -30.28 30.44 -2.86
CA GLU A 131 -30.34 31.91 -2.82
C GLU A 131 -29.78 32.56 -4.09
N ARG A 132 -28.66 32.05 -4.61
CA ARG A 132 -28.10 32.52 -5.89
C ARG A 132 -29.06 32.26 -7.05
N ALA A 133 -29.70 31.09 -7.08
CA ALA A 133 -30.68 30.75 -8.09
C ALA A 133 -31.92 31.67 -8.01
N ALA A 134 -32.44 31.89 -6.80
CA ALA A 134 -33.57 32.80 -6.57
C ALA A 134 -33.24 34.23 -7.00
N ARG A 135 -32.05 34.74 -6.66
CA ARG A 135 -31.60 36.08 -7.09
C ARG A 135 -31.44 36.18 -8.60
N ALA A 136 -30.93 35.13 -9.25
CA ALA A 136 -30.81 35.09 -10.70
C ALA A 136 -32.18 35.06 -11.39
N GLU A 137 -33.15 34.33 -10.83
CA GLU A 137 -34.52 34.31 -11.34
C GLU A 137 -35.20 35.67 -11.17
N GLN A 138 -35.08 36.29 -10.00
CA GLN A 138 -35.61 37.63 -9.77
C GLN A 138 -34.99 38.67 -10.73
N ALA A 139 -33.68 38.58 -10.99
CA ALA A 139 -33.02 39.42 -11.98
C ALA A 139 -33.58 39.20 -13.40
N ARG A 140 -33.85 37.94 -13.80
CA ARG A 140 -34.50 37.61 -15.08
C ARG A 140 -35.91 38.18 -15.17
N GLN A 141 -36.71 38.04 -14.12
CA GLN A 141 -38.07 38.59 -14.07
C GLN A 141 -38.06 40.12 -14.16
N ASN A 142 -37.14 40.78 -13.44
CA ASN A 142 -36.99 42.24 -13.51
C ASN A 142 -36.55 42.69 -14.90
N ALA A 143 -35.61 41.99 -15.53
CA ALA A 143 -35.20 42.26 -16.91
C ALA A 143 -36.34 42.05 -17.92
N ALA A 144 -37.15 41.00 -17.73
CA ALA A 144 -38.32 40.75 -18.57
C ALA A 144 -39.39 41.84 -18.40
N ARG A 145 -39.60 42.34 -17.18
CA ARG A 145 -40.54 43.45 -16.89
C ARG A 145 -40.07 44.79 -17.45
N SER A 146 -38.76 45.04 -17.47
CA SER A 146 -38.19 46.30 -17.99
C SER A 146 -37.95 46.30 -19.50
N ALA A 147 -37.96 45.12 -20.14
CA ALA A 147 -37.83 45.01 -21.58
C ALA A 147 -39.05 45.63 -22.29
N LYS A 148 -38.80 46.61 -23.16
CA LYS A 148 -39.84 47.18 -24.03
C LYS A 148 -40.29 46.10 -25.02
N PRO A 149 -41.61 45.90 -25.22
CA PRO A 149 -42.08 44.95 -26.22
C PRO A 149 -41.69 45.44 -27.63
N PHE A 150 -41.15 44.53 -28.45
CA PHE A 150 -40.90 44.82 -29.87
C PHE A 150 -42.19 45.27 -30.54
N THR A 151 -42.08 46.32 -31.35
CA THR A 151 -43.15 46.83 -32.20
C THR A 151 -43.52 45.82 -33.29
N GLN A 152 -44.70 45.97 -33.90
CA GLN A 152 -45.15 45.08 -34.97
C GLN A 152 -44.21 45.10 -36.19
N ALA A 153 -43.63 46.26 -36.51
CA ALA A 153 -42.68 46.41 -37.61
C ALA A 153 -41.38 45.65 -37.35
N GLU A 154 -40.82 45.77 -36.14
CA GLU A 154 -39.61 45.05 -35.74
C GLU A 154 -39.82 43.54 -35.71
N ARG A 155 -40.99 43.06 -35.23
CA ARG A 155 -41.32 41.62 -35.26
C ARG A 155 -41.39 41.07 -36.68
N LYS A 156 -41.96 41.84 -37.61
CA LYS A 156 -42.00 41.46 -39.04
C LYS A 156 -40.59 41.40 -39.63
N ALA A 157 -39.75 42.40 -39.35
CA ALA A 157 -38.36 42.41 -39.80
C ALA A 157 -37.57 41.20 -39.26
N LEU A 158 -37.74 40.89 -37.97
CA LEU A 158 -37.10 39.74 -37.33
C LEU A 158 -37.57 38.41 -37.93
N ALA A 159 -38.88 38.25 -38.18
CA ALA A 159 -39.42 37.04 -38.79
C ALA A 159 -38.89 36.82 -40.21
N THR A 160 -38.76 37.89 -41.00
CA THR A 160 -38.14 37.85 -42.33
C THR A 160 -36.67 37.46 -42.24
N ALA A 161 -35.90 38.08 -41.33
CA ALA A 161 -34.49 37.75 -41.12
C ALA A 161 -34.29 36.29 -40.69
N SER A 162 -35.12 35.78 -39.75
CA SER A 162 -35.07 34.39 -39.31
C SER A 162 -35.39 33.40 -40.43
N ARG A 163 -36.37 33.71 -41.30
CA ARG A 163 -36.65 32.89 -42.49
C ARG A 163 -35.50 32.90 -43.49
N ALA A 164 -34.92 34.08 -43.75
CA ALA A 164 -33.76 34.20 -44.63
C ALA A 164 -32.57 33.38 -44.11
N PHE A 165 -32.30 33.44 -42.80
CA PHE A 165 -31.24 32.67 -42.17
C PHE A 165 -31.50 31.15 -42.22
N ALA A 166 -32.74 30.72 -41.94
CA ALA A 166 -33.13 29.32 -42.06
C ALA A 166 -32.99 28.81 -43.50
N SER A 167 -33.40 29.61 -44.48
CA SER A 167 -33.25 29.28 -45.91
C SER A 167 -31.77 29.19 -46.32
N ALA A 168 -30.93 30.13 -45.87
CA ALA A 168 -29.50 30.11 -46.15
C ALA A 168 -28.83 28.89 -45.52
N ARG A 169 -29.21 28.53 -44.30
CA ARG A 169 -28.72 27.31 -43.63
C ARG A 169 -29.14 26.04 -44.38
N ALA A 170 -30.39 25.95 -44.83
CA ALA A 170 -30.85 24.81 -45.62
C ALA A 170 -30.10 24.67 -46.95
N ALA A 171 -29.83 25.79 -47.63
CA ALA A 171 -29.04 25.78 -48.87
C ALA A 171 -27.59 25.31 -48.66
N LEU A 172 -27.00 25.60 -47.50
CA LEU A 172 -25.65 25.12 -47.15
C LEU A 172 -25.62 23.64 -46.76
N ASP A 173 -26.72 23.10 -46.22
CA ASP A 173 -26.84 21.70 -45.76
C ASP A 173 -27.33 20.76 -46.88
N THR A 174 -27.61 21.28 -48.08
CA THR A 174 -28.05 20.46 -49.22
C THR A 174 -26.83 19.84 -49.92
N PRO A 175 -26.66 18.51 -49.97
CA PRO A 175 -25.52 17.88 -50.61
C PRO A 175 -25.56 18.08 -52.13
N GLN A 176 -24.50 18.67 -52.69
CA GLN A 176 -24.35 18.87 -54.14
C GLN A 176 -24.26 17.52 -54.87
N PRO A 177 -25.07 17.22 -55.89
CA PRO A 177 -24.92 15.97 -56.64
C PRO A 177 -23.62 15.99 -57.46
N PRO A 178 -22.95 14.84 -57.65
CA PRO A 178 -21.68 14.77 -58.37
C PRO A 178 -21.87 15.16 -59.84
N ALA A 179 -21.17 16.20 -60.27
CA ALA A 179 -21.16 16.67 -61.65
C ALA A 179 -20.45 15.65 -62.56
N PHE A 180 -21.20 14.73 -63.16
CA PHE A 180 -20.69 13.90 -64.25
C PHE A 180 -20.56 14.75 -65.52
N LYS A 181 -19.32 15.10 -65.87
CA LYS A 181 -18.95 15.61 -67.19
C LYS A 181 -19.30 14.54 -68.23
N ARG A 182 -20.27 14.81 -69.12
CA ARG A 182 -20.44 14.04 -70.35
C ARG A 182 -19.37 14.49 -71.34
N ALA A 183 -18.37 13.65 -71.55
CA ALA A 183 -17.50 13.70 -72.71
C ALA A 183 -18.10 12.78 -73.78
N ALA A 184 -18.46 13.35 -74.93
CA ALA A 184 -18.56 12.70 -76.23
C ALA A 184 -18.34 13.78 -77.29
#